data_AF-A0AAW5MCR0-F1
#
_entry.id   AF-A0AAW5MCR0-F1
#
_cell.length_a   1.000
_cell.length_b   1.000
_cell.length_c   1.000
_cell.angle_alpha   90.00
_cell.angle_beta   90.00
_cell.angle_gamma   90.00
#
_symmetry.space_group_name_H-M   'P 1'
#
loop_
_entity.id
_entity.type
_entity.pdbx_description
1 polymer ?
#
loop_
_entity_poly.entity_id
_entity_poly.type
_entity_poly.pdbx_seq_one_letter_code
_entity_poly.pdbx_strand_id
1 'polypeptide(L)'
;MNNTKELKWFQILMWICIAVTVASFFGSISFELYVDNVFDREVCFEPKCMENFTKIFKDVPPIVNGVVQFLSYIFAIAGVYLALKTYVSNLDAIKTNIHLSHLNSFRSYIELEASRFETISWKSINLFKWYNLACPKSTIGDIGVSQEYMAVINQINEQILRSNKISKASNNGIAFDYQQHQGEMIKIFKKLGVNVSRMPRNNYYEVEGIVLDFIQKVNEEFFRMPASTQIHTRKYH
;
A
#
# COMPACT_ATOMS: atom_id res chain seq x y z
N MET A 1 -10.88 2.69 -19.21
CA MET A 1 -11.89 2.35 -20.26
C MET A 1 -11.39 1.28 -21.25
N ASN A 2 -10.49 0.37 -20.85
CA ASN A 2 -9.89 -0.66 -21.74
C ASN A 2 -10.37 -2.11 -21.44
N ASN A 3 -11.04 -2.32 -20.30
CA ASN A 3 -11.44 -3.66 -19.84
C ASN A 3 -12.48 -4.34 -20.74
N THR A 4 -13.32 -3.59 -21.46
CA THR A 4 -14.37 -4.17 -22.31
C THR A 4 -13.83 -4.83 -23.57
N LYS A 5 -12.70 -4.36 -24.11
CA LYS A 5 -12.07 -4.96 -25.29
C LYS A 5 -11.32 -6.24 -24.94
N GLU A 6 -10.55 -6.22 -23.85
CA GLU A 6 -9.80 -7.38 -23.36
C GLU A 6 -10.73 -8.51 -22.91
N LEU A 7 -11.85 -8.17 -22.24
CA LEU A 7 -12.87 -9.15 -21.85
C LEU A 7 -13.53 -9.80 -23.07
N LYS A 8 -13.85 -9.01 -24.10
CA LYS A 8 -14.40 -9.53 -25.38
C LYS A 8 -13.40 -10.42 -26.10
N TRP A 9 -12.11 -10.05 -26.11
CA TRP A 9 -11.06 -10.88 -26.69
C TRP A 9 -10.93 -12.22 -25.97
N PHE A 10 -10.97 -12.22 -24.63
CA PHE A 10 -10.94 -13.46 -23.83
C PHE A 10 -12.17 -14.35 -24.09
N GLN A 11 -13.35 -13.76 -24.23
CA GLN A 11 -14.56 -14.49 -24.62
C GLN A 11 -14.43 -15.13 -26.02
N ILE A 12 -13.85 -14.42 -26.98
CA ILE A 12 -13.60 -14.95 -28.33
C ILE A 12 -12.60 -16.11 -28.27
N LEU A 13 -11.50 -15.95 -27.52
CA LEU A 13 -10.51 -17.01 -27.30
C LEU A 13 -11.16 -18.29 -26.73
N MET A 14 -12.06 -18.13 -25.74
CA MET A 14 -12.80 -19.25 -25.14
C MET A 14 -13.64 -20.00 -26.17
N TRP A 15 -14.38 -19.30 -27.02
CA TRP A 15 -15.18 -19.92 -28.09
C TRP A 15 -14.32 -20.65 -29.12
N ILE A 16 -13.15 -20.10 -29.47
CA ILE A 16 -12.20 -20.75 -30.37
C ILE A 16 -11.68 -22.06 -29.75
N CYS A 17 -11.32 -22.06 -28.47
CA CYS A 17 -10.84 -23.25 -27.79
C CYS A 17 -11.90 -24.36 -27.72
N ILE A 18 -13.16 -23.99 -27.49
CA ILE A 18 -14.29 -24.94 -27.55
C ILE A 18 -14.42 -25.51 -28.96
N ALA A 19 -14.39 -24.66 -29.99
CA ALA A 19 -14.50 -25.09 -31.38
C ALA A 19 -13.34 -26.04 -31.78
N VAL A 20 -12.10 -25.74 -31.38
CA VAL A 20 -10.92 -26.60 -31.64
C VAL A 20 -11.04 -27.94 -30.95
N THR A 21 -11.52 -27.98 -29.70
CA THR A 21 -11.70 -29.24 -28.96
C THR A 21 -12.77 -30.11 -29.60
N VAL A 22 -13.89 -29.51 -30.00
CA VAL A 22 -14.98 -30.18 -30.71
C VAL A 22 -14.51 -30.69 -32.08
N ALA A 23 -13.78 -29.86 -32.84
CA ALA A 23 -13.21 -30.25 -34.12
C ALA A 23 -12.17 -31.38 -33.98
N SER A 24 -11.35 -31.37 -32.92
CA SER A 24 -10.42 -32.45 -32.63
C SER A 24 -11.13 -33.76 -32.31
N PHE A 25 -12.23 -33.71 -31.56
CA PHE A 25 -13.02 -34.89 -31.24
C PHE A 25 -13.66 -35.52 -32.50
N PHE A 26 -14.39 -34.70 -33.28
CA PHE A 26 -15.01 -35.18 -34.50
C PHE A 26 -13.97 -35.60 -35.55
N GLY A 27 -12.89 -34.85 -35.71
CA GLY A 27 -11.80 -35.18 -36.62
C GLY A 27 -11.13 -36.51 -36.29
N SER A 28 -10.91 -36.80 -35.00
CA SER A 28 -10.32 -38.07 -34.56
C SER A 28 -11.28 -39.24 -34.84
N ILE A 29 -12.58 -39.08 -34.57
CA ILE A 29 -13.59 -40.09 -34.90
C ILE A 29 -13.67 -40.34 -36.41
N SER A 30 -13.72 -39.28 -37.22
CA SER A 30 -13.78 -39.41 -38.69
C SER A 30 -12.52 -40.05 -39.26
N PHE A 31 -11.35 -39.79 -38.68
CA PHE A 31 -10.10 -40.39 -39.08
C PHE A 31 -10.09 -41.90 -38.83
N GLU A 32 -10.46 -42.35 -37.63
CA GLU A 32 -10.55 -43.78 -37.30
C GLU A 32 -11.58 -44.51 -38.17
N LEU A 33 -12.75 -43.89 -38.40
CA LEU A 33 -13.79 -44.45 -39.27
C LEU A 33 -13.32 -44.66 -40.72
N TYR A 34 -12.47 -43.76 -41.22
CA TYR A 34 -11.90 -43.84 -42.57
C TYR A 34 -10.80 -44.89 -42.67
N VAL A 35 -9.88 -44.94 -41.70
CA VAL A 35 -8.75 -45.87 -41.71
C VAL A 35 -9.21 -47.32 -41.57
N ASP A 36 -10.17 -47.59 -40.67
CA ASP A 36 -10.62 -48.95 -40.38
C ASP A 36 -11.76 -49.47 -41.28
N ASN A 37 -12.16 -48.67 -42.30
CA ASN A 37 -13.26 -48.94 -43.23
C ASN A 37 -14.51 -49.47 -42.51
N VAL A 38 -14.88 -48.81 -41.41
CA VAL A 38 -15.96 -49.26 -40.53
C VAL A 38 -17.32 -49.20 -41.24
N PHE A 39 -17.46 -48.33 -42.25
CA PHE A 39 -18.69 -48.17 -43.03
C PHE A 39 -19.08 -49.40 -43.86
N ASP A 40 -18.14 -50.30 -44.17
CA ASP A 40 -18.40 -51.52 -44.95
C ASP A 40 -18.73 -52.74 -44.07
N ARG A 41 -18.79 -52.56 -42.73
CA ARG A 41 -19.05 -53.66 -41.78
C ARG A 41 -20.51 -53.70 -41.35
N GLU A 42 -21.06 -54.91 -41.22
CA GLU A 42 -22.40 -55.13 -40.68
C GLU A 42 -22.45 -54.76 -39.18
N VAL A 43 -23.54 -54.09 -38.77
CA VAL A 43 -23.73 -53.66 -37.38
C VAL A 43 -24.00 -54.89 -36.51
N CYS A 44 -23.09 -55.18 -35.57
CA CYS A 44 -23.22 -56.26 -34.60
C CYS A 44 -23.22 -55.75 -33.14
N PHE A 45 -23.94 -56.45 -32.26
CA PHE A 45 -24.02 -56.15 -30.83
C PHE A 45 -23.46 -57.30 -29.95
N GLU A 46 -22.75 -58.26 -30.54
CA GLU A 46 -22.09 -59.31 -29.77
C GLU A 46 -20.93 -58.75 -28.94
N PRO A 47 -20.59 -59.36 -27.78
CA PRO A 47 -19.51 -58.89 -26.91
C PRO A 47 -18.16 -58.71 -27.62
N LYS A 48 -17.81 -59.61 -28.55
CA LYS A 48 -16.60 -59.52 -29.36
C LYS A 48 -16.60 -58.33 -30.32
N CYS A 49 -17.77 -57.96 -30.84
CA CYS A 49 -17.95 -56.80 -31.71
C CYS A 49 -17.80 -55.50 -30.92
N MET A 50 -18.37 -55.43 -29.71
CA MET A 50 -18.24 -54.29 -28.80
C MET A 50 -16.79 -54.07 -28.34
N GLU A 51 -16.05 -55.14 -28.05
CA GLU A 51 -14.64 -55.05 -27.69
C GLU A 51 -13.78 -54.56 -28.87
N ASN A 52 -14.08 -55.00 -30.10
CA ASN A 52 -13.37 -54.53 -31.29
C ASN A 52 -13.69 -53.06 -31.59
N PHE A 53 -14.95 -52.65 -31.44
CA PHE A 53 -15.37 -51.26 -31.58
C PHE A 53 -14.67 -50.33 -30.59
N THR A 54 -14.57 -50.72 -29.31
CA THR A 54 -13.86 -49.91 -28.31
C THR A 54 -12.35 -49.85 -28.54
N LYS A 55 -11.75 -50.86 -29.19
CA LYS A 55 -10.33 -50.83 -29.60
C LYS A 55 -10.08 -49.84 -30.73
N ILE A 56 -10.97 -49.77 -31.72
CA ILE A 56 -10.88 -48.82 -32.84
C ILE A 56 -10.84 -47.37 -32.34
N PHE A 57 -11.67 -47.02 -31.35
CA PHE A 57 -11.72 -45.65 -30.81
C PHE A 57 -10.82 -45.41 -29.59
N LYS A 58 -9.92 -46.35 -29.26
CA LYS A 58 -9.10 -46.28 -28.03
C LYS A 58 -8.18 -45.06 -27.99
N ASP A 59 -7.74 -44.59 -29.15
CA ASP A 59 -6.75 -43.52 -29.27
C ASP A 59 -7.41 -42.12 -29.33
N VAL A 60 -8.73 -42.03 -29.47
CA VAL A 60 -9.47 -40.75 -29.48
C VAL A 60 -9.37 -40.01 -28.14
N PRO A 61 -9.62 -40.62 -26.96
CA PRO A 61 -9.54 -39.90 -25.68
C PRO A 61 -8.13 -39.34 -25.35
N PRO A 62 -7.01 -40.08 -25.56
CA PRO A 62 -5.67 -39.54 -25.39
C PRO A 62 -5.36 -38.31 -26.25
N ILE A 63 -5.78 -38.31 -27.52
CA ILE A 63 -5.58 -37.17 -28.44
C ILE A 63 -6.32 -35.94 -27.95
N VAL A 64 -7.61 -36.08 -27.60
CA VAL A 64 -8.42 -34.98 -27.09
C VAL A 64 -7.87 -34.45 -25.76
N ASN A 65 -7.45 -35.34 -24.86
CA ASN A 65 -6.81 -34.94 -23.60
C ASN A 65 -5.51 -34.16 -23.84
N GLY A 66 -4.70 -34.55 -24.84
CA GLY A 66 -3.50 -33.81 -25.22
C GLY A 66 -3.81 -32.39 -25.70
N VAL A 67 -4.85 -32.22 -26.53
CA VAL A 67 -5.31 -30.89 -27.00
C VAL A 67 -5.81 -30.05 -25.83
N VAL A 68 -6.65 -30.62 -24.95
CA VAL A 68 -7.16 -29.92 -23.76
C VAL A 68 -6.02 -29.50 -22.84
N GLN A 69 -5.04 -30.38 -22.59
CA GLN A 69 -3.88 -30.09 -21.76
C GLN A 69 -3.03 -28.97 -22.37
N PHE A 70 -2.80 -29.00 -23.68
CA PHE A 70 -2.08 -27.92 -24.38
C PHE A 70 -2.80 -26.58 -24.27
N LEU A 71 -4.11 -26.55 -24.50
CA LEU A 71 -4.93 -25.35 -24.34
C LEU A 71 -4.89 -24.82 -22.90
N SER A 72 -4.87 -25.70 -21.90
CA SER A 72 -4.79 -25.30 -20.48
C SER A 72 -3.53 -24.50 -20.17
N TYR A 73 -2.38 -24.85 -20.78
CA TYR A 73 -1.14 -24.10 -20.61
C TYR A 73 -1.22 -22.70 -21.24
N ILE A 74 -1.84 -22.59 -22.42
CA ILE A 74 -2.08 -21.28 -23.07
C ILE A 74 -2.94 -20.39 -22.16
N PHE A 75 -4.02 -20.95 -21.61
CA PHE A 75 -4.89 -20.22 -20.69
C PHE A 75 -4.16 -19.81 -19.40
N ALA A 76 -3.32 -20.68 -18.84
CA ALA A 76 -2.53 -20.35 -17.66
C ALA A 76 -1.61 -19.15 -17.91
N ILE A 77 -0.87 -19.14 -19.03
CA ILE A 77 0.02 -18.04 -19.42
C ILE A 77 -0.78 -16.75 -19.66
N ALA A 78 -1.87 -16.83 -20.42
CA ALA A 78 -2.73 -15.69 -20.69
C ALA A 78 -3.36 -15.12 -19.41
N GLY A 79 -3.75 -15.97 -18.47
CA GLY A 79 -4.30 -15.59 -17.17
C GLY A 79 -3.29 -14.82 -16.32
N VAL A 80 -2.06 -15.33 -16.20
CA VAL A 80 -0.97 -14.64 -15.48
C VAL A 80 -0.66 -13.29 -16.12
N TYR A 81 -0.58 -13.24 -17.45
CA TYR A 81 -0.34 -11.99 -18.18
C TYR A 81 -1.45 -10.95 -17.93
N LEU A 82 -2.72 -11.36 -18.00
CA LEU A 82 -3.85 -10.46 -17.77
C LEU A 82 -3.90 -9.98 -16.32
N ALA A 83 -3.60 -10.86 -15.36
CA ALA A 83 -3.52 -10.51 -13.95
C ALA A 83 -2.43 -9.45 -13.70
N LEU A 84 -1.23 -9.65 -14.27
CA LEU A 84 -0.13 -8.70 -14.15
C LEU A 84 -0.46 -7.35 -14.81
N LYS A 85 -1.03 -7.36 -16.02
CA LYS A 85 -1.46 -6.13 -16.72
C LYS A 85 -2.52 -5.37 -15.92
N THR A 86 -3.47 -6.09 -15.32
CA THR A 86 -4.50 -5.51 -14.45
C THR A 86 -3.88 -4.89 -13.21
N TYR A 87 -2.95 -5.60 -12.57
CA TYR A 87 -2.20 -5.07 -11.41
C TYR A 87 -1.46 -3.78 -11.77
N VAL A 88 -0.67 -3.78 -12.86
CA VAL A 88 0.07 -2.61 -13.32
C VAL A 88 -0.86 -1.44 -13.65
N SER A 89 -1.98 -1.71 -14.34
CA SER A 89 -2.97 -0.67 -14.66
C SER A 89 -3.65 -0.08 -13.42
N ASN A 90 -3.67 -0.80 -12.31
CA ASN A 90 -4.29 -0.37 -11.05
C ASN A 90 -3.28 0.25 -10.07
N LEU A 91 -1.98 0.25 -10.38
CA LEU A 91 -0.95 0.77 -9.47
C LEU A 91 -1.23 2.20 -9.03
N ASP A 92 -1.63 3.09 -9.95
CA ASP A 92 -1.84 4.50 -9.60
C ASP A 92 -3.10 4.71 -8.74
N ALA A 93 -4.14 3.90 -8.97
CA ALA A 93 -5.31 3.88 -8.10
C ALA A 93 -4.96 3.36 -6.69
N ILE A 94 -4.13 2.31 -6.61
CA ILE A 94 -3.63 1.77 -5.34
C ILE A 94 -2.82 2.83 -4.58
N LYS A 95 -1.84 3.47 -5.23
CA LYS A 95 -1.02 4.54 -4.62
C LYS A 95 -1.88 5.69 -4.11
N THR A 96 -2.86 6.13 -4.90
CA THR A 96 -3.78 7.21 -4.52
C THR A 96 -4.62 6.81 -3.31
N ASN A 97 -5.14 5.59 -3.27
CA ASN A 97 -5.90 5.09 -2.13
C ASN A 97 -5.03 4.97 -0.86
N ILE A 98 -3.78 4.50 -0.98
CA ILE A 98 -2.83 4.46 0.14
C ILE A 98 -2.59 5.87 0.67
N HIS A 99 -2.25 6.82 -0.21
CA HIS A 99 -2.03 8.23 0.16
C HIS A 99 -3.23 8.81 0.91
N LEU A 100 -4.44 8.68 0.33
CA LEU A 100 -5.66 9.25 0.87
C LEU A 100 -6.06 8.60 2.20
N SER A 101 -5.97 7.26 2.28
CA SER A 101 -6.26 6.53 3.52
C SER A 101 -5.33 6.96 4.64
N HIS A 102 -4.02 7.00 4.38
CA HIS A 102 -3.02 7.38 5.39
C HIS A 102 -3.18 8.84 5.82
N LEU A 103 -3.40 9.76 4.89
CA LEU A 103 -3.67 11.16 5.19
C LEU A 103 -4.95 11.35 6.02
N ASN A 104 -6.02 10.64 5.69
CA ASN A 104 -7.27 10.72 6.43
C ASN A 104 -7.11 10.14 7.85
N SER A 105 -6.42 9.00 8.00
CA SER A 105 -6.10 8.43 9.32
C SER A 105 -5.26 9.40 10.15
N PHE A 106 -4.23 10.02 9.55
CA PHE A 106 -3.43 11.04 10.21
C PHE A 106 -4.30 12.21 10.67
N ARG A 107 -5.16 12.72 9.79
CA ARG A 107 -6.08 13.81 10.10
C ARG A 107 -7.01 13.48 11.25
N SER A 108 -7.70 12.35 11.19
CA SER A 108 -8.62 11.94 12.25
C SER A 108 -7.90 11.78 13.59
N TYR A 109 -6.67 11.24 13.59
CA TYR A 109 -5.88 11.09 14.80
C TYR A 109 -5.48 12.46 15.39
N ILE A 110 -4.89 13.35 14.58
CA ILE A 110 -4.49 14.70 15.04
C ILE A 110 -5.73 15.46 15.53
N GLU A 111 -6.88 15.33 14.88
CA GLU A 111 -8.11 16.06 15.25
C GLU A 111 -8.64 15.59 16.60
N LEU A 112 -8.65 14.27 16.81
CA LEU A 112 -9.03 13.67 18.08
C LEU A 112 -8.07 14.06 19.21
N GLU A 113 -6.76 13.93 18.98
CA GLU A 113 -5.77 14.18 20.04
C GLU A 113 -5.63 15.69 20.33
N ALA A 114 -5.71 16.56 19.32
CA ALA A 114 -5.73 18.01 19.54
C ALA A 114 -6.97 18.45 20.34
N SER A 115 -8.13 17.82 20.14
CA SER A 115 -9.37 18.13 20.88
C SER A 115 -9.27 17.85 22.39
N ARG A 116 -8.30 17.03 22.82
CA ARG A 116 -8.06 16.74 24.24
C ARG A 116 -7.35 17.87 24.97
N PHE A 117 -6.74 18.80 24.24
CA PHE A 117 -5.99 19.90 24.80
C PHE A 117 -6.78 21.21 24.67
N GLU A 118 -7.14 21.82 25.80
CA GLU A 118 -7.85 23.12 25.79
C GLU A 118 -7.00 24.25 25.18
N THR A 119 -5.68 24.12 25.25
CA THR A 119 -4.72 25.17 24.84
C THR A 119 -4.26 25.05 23.38
N ILE A 120 -4.41 23.89 22.74
CA ILE A 120 -4.05 23.68 21.33
C ILE A 120 -5.33 23.62 20.51
N SER A 121 -5.66 24.72 19.84
CA SER A 121 -6.75 24.68 18.85
C SER A 121 -6.30 23.95 17.59
N TRP A 122 -7.15 23.07 17.03
CA TRP A 122 -6.97 22.47 15.71
C TRP A 122 -6.52 23.48 14.63
N LYS A 123 -7.01 24.73 14.71
CA LYS A 123 -6.69 25.81 13.78
C LYS A 123 -5.23 26.26 13.81
N SER A 124 -4.48 25.97 14.88
CA SER A 124 -3.07 26.31 14.98
C SER A 124 -2.16 25.30 14.28
N ILE A 125 -2.71 24.17 13.82
CA ILE A 125 -1.96 23.08 13.20
C ILE A 125 -2.20 23.09 11.68
N ASN A 126 -1.14 23.31 10.91
CA ASN A 126 -1.14 23.06 9.48
C ASN A 126 -0.88 21.58 9.21
N LEU A 127 -1.96 20.80 9.18
CA LEU A 127 -1.90 19.35 8.99
C LEU A 127 -1.18 18.95 7.71
N PHE A 128 -1.48 19.59 6.58
CA PHE A 128 -0.87 19.24 5.30
C PHE A 128 0.63 19.50 5.30
N LYS A 129 1.08 20.60 5.95
CA LYS A 129 2.50 20.89 6.10
C LYS A 129 3.21 19.83 6.92
N TRP A 130 2.63 19.45 8.07
CA TRP A 130 3.18 18.41 8.93
C TRP A 130 3.24 17.08 8.17
N TYR A 131 2.14 16.66 7.57
CA TYR A 131 2.06 15.40 6.85
C TYR A 131 3.01 15.34 5.66
N ASN A 132 3.09 16.40 4.86
CA ASN A 132 4.01 16.43 3.71
C ASN A 132 5.48 16.52 4.14
N LEU A 133 5.77 17.11 5.30
CA LEU A 133 7.11 17.06 5.88
C LEU A 133 7.45 15.63 6.31
N ALA A 134 6.52 14.93 6.98
CA ALA A 134 6.74 13.57 7.46
C ALA A 134 6.78 12.52 6.34
N CYS A 135 5.83 12.55 5.41
CA CYS A 135 5.66 11.56 4.34
C CYS A 135 5.57 12.22 2.94
N PRO A 136 6.66 12.85 2.46
CA PRO A 136 6.67 13.63 1.22
C PRO A 136 6.39 12.77 -0.03
N LYS A 137 6.71 11.47 0.03
CA LYS A 137 6.55 10.51 -1.07
C LYS A 137 5.24 9.71 -1.00
N SER A 138 4.31 10.09 -0.12
CA SER A 138 3.05 9.36 0.03
C SER A 138 2.22 9.32 -1.25
N THR A 139 2.30 10.33 -2.11
CA THR A 139 1.61 10.39 -3.42
C THR A 139 2.04 9.30 -4.39
N ILE A 140 3.26 8.76 -4.25
CA ILE A 140 3.76 7.63 -5.03
C ILE A 140 3.59 6.28 -4.30
N GLY A 141 2.89 6.28 -3.15
CA GLY A 141 2.60 5.09 -2.34
C GLY A 141 3.63 4.79 -1.25
N ASP A 142 4.63 5.66 -1.05
CA ASP A 142 5.66 5.49 -0.01
C ASP A 142 5.30 6.31 1.24
N ILE A 143 4.92 5.62 2.32
CA ILE A 143 4.53 6.21 3.61
C ILE A 143 5.70 6.27 4.61
N GLY A 144 6.94 6.07 4.16
CA GLY A 144 8.12 6.20 4.99
C GLY A 144 8.29 7.61 5.58
N VAL A 145 8.83 7.67 6.79
CA VAL A 145 9.18 8.92 7.47
C VAL A 145 10.41 9.54 6.82
N SER A 146 10.34 10.81 6.47
CA SER A 146 11.42 11.54 5.82
C SER A 146 12.58 11.84 6.78
N GLN A 147 13.78 11.99 6.21
CA GLN A 147 14.94 12.43 6.99
C GLN A 147 14.80 13.88 7.43
N GLU A 148 14.14 14.71 6.64
CA GLU A 148 13.85 16.11 6.94
C GLU A 148 12.97 16.23 8.19
N TYR A 149 11.96 15.37 8.33
CA TYR A 149 11.14 15.31 9.52
C TYR A 149 11.95 14.91 10.75
N MET A 150 12.75 13.84 10.64
CA MET A 150 13.64 13.41 11.72
C MET A 150 14.62 14.52 12.13
N ALA A 151 15.14 15.29 11.18
CA ALA A 151 16.00 16.43 11.45
C ALA A 151 15.29 17.56 12.22
N VAL A 152 13.99 17.77 11.99
CA VAL A 152 13.19 18.74 12.77
C VAL A 152 12.96 18.23 14.20
N ILE A 153 12.64 16.95 14.39
CA ILE A 153 12.53 16.35 15.73
C ILE A 153 13.87 16.42 16.48
N ASN A 154 14.99 16.19 15.80
CA ASN A 154 16.31 16.35 16.40
C ASN A 154 16.60 17.80 16.79
N GLN A 155 16.18 18.80 15.99
CA GLN A 155 16.32 20.22 16.36
C GLN A 155 15.53 20.56 17.63
N ILE A 156 14.34 19.99 17.82
CA ILE A 156 13.57 20.13 19.08
C ILE A 156 14.41 19.61 20.25
N ASN A 157 14.93 18.39 20.12
CA ASN A 157 15.75 17.75 21.14
C ASN A 157 17.04 18.52 21.45
N GLU A 158 17.73 19.00 20.43
CA GLU A 158 18.94 19.82 20.57
C GLU A 158 18.65 21.11 21.33
N GLN A 159 17.54 21.80 21.04
CA GLN A 159 17.17 23.00 21.78
C GLN A 159 16.81 22.70 23.23
N ILE A 160 16.05 21.64 23.50
CA ILE A 160 15.73 21.21 24.87
C ILE A 160 17.02 20.91 25.64
N LEU A 161 17.97 20.17 25.03
CA LEU A 161 19.25 19.84 25.65
C LEU A 161 20.12 21.07 25.89
N ARG A 162 20.17 22.00 24.94
CA ARG A 162 20.90 23.26 25.07
C ARG A 162 20.33 24.08 26.22
N SER A 163 19.02 24.27 26.27
CA SER A 163 18.34 25.04 27.32
C SER A 163 18.48 24.37 28.69
N ASN A 164 18.41 23.04 28.76
CA ASN A 164 18.70 22.27 29.97
C ASN A 164 20.14 22.50 30.48
N LYS A 165 21.13 22.54 29.59
CA LYS A 165 22.53 22.80 29.95
C LYS A 165 22.73 24.22 30.46
N ILE A 166 22.18 25.22 29.77
CA ILE A 166 22.30 26.64 30.15
C ILE A 166 21.58 26.90 31.48
N SER A 167 20.37 26.38 31.67
CA SER A 167 19.62 26.52 32.91
C SER A 167 20.37 25.93 34.11
N LYS A 168 21.02 24.77 33.96
CA LYS A 168 21.91 24.22 35.01
C LYS A 168 23.14 25.07 35.27
N ALA A 169 23.76 25.61 34.22
CA ALA A 169 24.91 26.49 34.33
C ALA A 169 24.56 27.88 34.91
N SER A 170 23.28 28.27 34.89
CA SER A 170 22.79 29.51 35.52
C SER A 170 23.00 29.57 37.01
N ASN A 171 23.17 28.43 37.69
CA ASN A 171 23.62 28.39 39.08
C ASN A 171 25.05 28.96 39.26
N ASN A 172 25.80 29.13 38.18
CA ASN A 172 27.15 29.69 38.15
C ASN A 172 27.18 31.16 37.61
N GLY A 173 26.04 31.85 37.53
CA GLY A 173 25.97 33.29 37.21
C GLY A 173 25.56 33.67 35.79
N ILE A 174 25.27 32.70 34.90
CA ILE A 174 24.76 32.98 33.54
C ILE A 174 23.23 32.86 33.54
N ALA A 175 22.50 33.98 33.61
CA ALA A 175 21.04 33.94 33.59
C ALA A 175 20.49 33.27 32.32
N PHE A 176 19.59 32.30 32.47
CA PHE A 176 18.91 31.65 31.34
C PHE A 176 17.95 32.63 30.65
N ASP A 177 18.18 32.92 29.37
CA ASP A 177 17.29 33.76 28.56
C ASP A 177 16.12 32.93 27.99
N TYR A 178 14.99 33.01 28.69
CA TYR A 178 13.76 32.35 28.28
C TYR A 178 13.16 32.92 26.99
N GLN A 179 13.33 34.21 26.71
CA GLN A 179 12.79 34.83 25.50
C GLN A 179 13.51 34.32 24.26
N GLN A 180 14.82 34.13 24.36
CA GLN A 180 15.60 33.51 23.29
C GLN A 180 15.16 32.06 23.05
N HIS A 181 15.04 31.25 24.10
CA HIS A 181 14.55 29.86 24.01
C HIS A 181 13.18 29.77 23.33
N GLN A 182 12.23 30.57 23.83
CA GLN A 182 10.87 30.65 23.26
C GLN A 182 10.92 31.04 21.77
N GLY A 183 11.75 32.00 21.39
CA GLY A 183 11.92 32.41 20.00
C GLY A 183 12.39 31.28 19.08
N GLU A 184 13.37 30.49 19.52
CA GLU A 184 13.90 29.36 18.75
C GLU A 184 12.91 28.20 18.67
N MET A 185 12.27 27.84 19.79
CA MET A 185 11.25 26.78 19.82
C MET A 185 10.05 27.10 18.92
N ILE A 186 9.56 28.34 18.94
CA ILE A 186 8.47 28.78 18.04
C ILE A 186 8.88 28.62 16.58
N LYS A 187 10.12 28.96 16.21
CA LYS A 187 10.62 28.78 14.83
C LYS A 187 10.61 27.30 14.44
N ILE A 188 11.03 26.41 15.33
CA ILE A 188 11.09 24.97 15.08
C ILE A 188 9.67 24.38 14.94
N PHE A 189 8.75 24.70 15.86
CA PHE A 189 7.35 24.28 15.75
C PHE A 189 6.70 24.78 14.46
N LYS A 190 7.00 26.01 14.03
CA LYS A 190 6.51 26.54 12.76
C LYS A 190 7.03 25.77 11.54
N LYS A 191 8.24 25.18 11.60
CA LYS A 191 8.75 24.28 10.54
C LYS A 191 7.89 23.02 10.44
N LEU A 192 7.53 22.43 11.58
CA LEU A 192 6.62 21.29 11.66
C LEU A 192 5.22 21.62 11.14
N GLY A 193 4.80 22.86 11.31
CA GLY A 193 3.45 23.33 10.96
C GLY A 193 2.57 23.58 12.18
N VAL A 194 3.13 23.58 13.38
CA VAL A 194 2.44 23.94 14.63
C VAL A 194 2.72 25.42 14.93
N ASN A 195 1.68 26.24 14.98
CA ASN A 195 1.80 27.65 15.30
C ASN A 195 1.61 27.89 16.79
N VAL A 196 2.66 28.31 17.48
CA VAL A 196 2.62 28.71 18.89
C VAL A 196 2.98 30.19 18.98
N SER A 197 2.15 30.97 19.66
CA SER A 197 2.39 32.40 19.89
C SER A 197 3.36 32.63 21.05
N ARG A 198 4.01 33.80 21.07
CA ARG A 198 4.72 34.25 22.27
C ARG A 198 3.73 34.52 23.39
N MET A 199 4.10 34.11 24.60
CA MET A 199 3.31 34.23 25.82
C MET A 199 4.24 34.49 27.01
N PRO A 200 3.71 34.97 28.15
CA PRO A 200 4.46 35.04 29.40
C PRO A 200 5.08 33.68 29.77
N ARG A 201 6.21 33.69 30.48
CA ARG A 201 7.05 32.52 30.76
C ARG A 201 6.25 31.30 31.25
N ASN A 202 5.44 31.48 32.30
CA ASN A 202 4.68 30.40 32.93
C ASN A 202 3.72 29.74 31.93
N ASN A 203 2.95 30.55 31.20
CA ASN A 203 1.99 30.06 30.22
C ASN A 203 2.69 29.38 29.04
N TYR A 204 3.80 29.93 28.56
CA TYR A 204 4.55 29.31 27.47
C TYR A 204 5.16 27.98 27.90
N TYR A 205 5.65 27.86 29.14
CA TYR A 205 6.21 26.61 29.65
C TYR A 205 5.16 25.49 29.66
N GLU A 206 3.94 25.81 30.05
CA GLU A 206 2.82 24.86 30.02
C GLU A 206 2.46 24.47 28.58
N VAL A 207 2.24 25.47 27.71
CA VAL A 207 1.88 25.24 26.29
C VAL A 207 2.96 24.45 25.55
N GLU A 208 4.24 24.78 25.74
CA GLU A 208 5.35 24.04 25.15
C GLU A 208 5.32 22.57 25.59
N GLY A 209 5.03 22.29 26.86
CA GLY A 209 4.93 20.93 27.37
C GLY A 209 3.83 20.13 26.70
N ILE A 210 2.66 20.75 26.57
CA ILE A 210 1.51 20.16 25.89
C ILE A 210 1.83 19.90 24.42
N VAL A 211 2.46 20.84 23.72
CA VAL A 211 2.85 20.69 22.30
C VAL A 211 3.87 19.56 22.13
N LEU A 212 4.85 19.46 23.02
CA LEU A 212 5.85 18.40 22.96
C LEU A 212 5.25 17.02 23.24
N ASP A 213 4.38 16.89 24.24
CA ASP A 213 3.63 15.65 24.53
C ASP A 213 2.78 15.24 23.32
N PHE A 214 2.08 16.20 22.72
CA PHE A 214 1.30 15.98 21.52
C PHE A 214 2.14 15.45 20.35
N ILE A 215 3.27 16.10 20.05
CA ILE A 215 4.19 15.64 18.99
C ILE A 215 4.71 14.22 19.30
N GLN A 216 5.04 13.94 20.56
CA GLN A 216 5.53 12.63 20.98
C GLN A 216 4.50 11.53 20.71
N LYS A 217 3.24 11.73 21.12
CA LYS A 217 2.16 10.76 20.89
C LYS A 217 1.92 10.51 19.40
N VAL A 218 1.95 11.57 18.59
CA VAL A 218 1.84 11.45 17.13
C VAL A 218 2.99 10.61 16.55
N ASN A 219 4.21 10.83 17.03
CA ASN A 219 5.38 10.07 16.58
C ASN A 219 5.32 8.59 16.96
N GLU A 220 4.81 8.28 18.14
CA GLU A 220 4.67 6.92 18.65
C GLU A 220 3.57 6.15 17.92
N GLU A 221 2.37 6.73 17.82
CA GLU A 221 1.20 6.05 17.25
C GLU A 221 1.27 5.95 15.73
N PHE A 222 1.68 7.03 15.06
CA PHE A 222 1.52 7.13 13.62
C PHE A 222 2.82 6.81 12.86
N PHE A 223 3.96 7.30 13.35
CA PHE A 223 5.24 7.19 12.64
C PHE A 223 6.14 6.07 13.16
N ARG A 224 5.79 5.42 14.28
CA ARG A 224 6.55 4.34 14.93
C ARG A 224 8.05 4.63 15.00
N MET A 225 8.37 5.88 15.35
CA MET A 225 9.75 6.36 15.30
C MET A 225 10.65 5.59 16.29
N PRO A 226 11.94 5.41 15.99
CA PRO A 226 12.86 4.72 16.89
C PRO A 226 12.99 5.46 18.24
N ALA A 227 13.28 4.71 19.31
CA ALA A 227 13.41 5.27 20.66
C ALA A 227 14.44 6.41 20.77
N SER A 228 15.43 6.44 19.88
CA SER A 228 16.43 7.53 19.78
C SER A 228 15.85 8.89 19.40
N THR A 229 14.62 8.94 18.89
CA THR A 229 13.93 10.16 18.47
C THR A 229 12.81 10.59 19.42
N GLN A 230 12.72 9.96 20.61
CA GLN A 230 11.83 10.42 21.66
C GLN A 230 12.22 11.83 22.12
N ILE A 231 11.22 12.65 22.39
CA ILE A 231 11.42 14.01 22.88
C ILE A 231 12.01 13.97 24.29
N HIS A 232 13.11 14.69 24.50
CA HIS A 232 13.79 14.73 25.80
C HIS A 232 12.99 15.48 26.87
N THR A 233 13.16 15.04 28.12
CA THR A 233 12.55 15.72 29.27
C THR A 233 13.14 17.12 29.48
N ARG A 234 12.25 18.10 29.67
CA ARG A 234 12.61 19.47 30.03
C ARG A 234 12.99 19.55 31.51
N LYS A 235 14.08 20.26 31.80
CA LYS A 235 14.64 20.52 33.13
C LYS A 235 14.90 22.01 33.37
N TYR A 236 14.67 22.85 32.36
CA TYR A 236 14.65 24.29 32.49
C TYR A 236 13.28 24.74 33.00
N HIS A 237 13.30 25.77 33.84
CA HIS A 237 12.12 26.51 34.27
C HIS A 237 12.31 27.96 33.85
#